data_AF-X1RXK2-F1
#
_entry.id   AF-X1RXK2-F1
#
_cell.length_a   1.000
_cell.length_b   1.000
_cell.length_c   1.000
_cell.angle_alpha   90.00
_cell.angle_beta   90.00
_cell.angle_gamma   90.00
#
_symmetry.space_group_name_H-M   'P 1'
#
loop_
_entity.id
_entity.type
_entity.pdbx_description
1 polymer ?
#
loop_
_entity_poly.entity_id
_entity_poly.type
_entity_poly.pdbx_seq_one_letter_code
_entity_poly.pdbx_strand_id
1 'polypeptide(L)' 'IVEESKEFVKMLGLPIIQSPSEADAQIAFMNEKRDVWACATSDIDPLLYSAPRLITN' A
#
# COMPACT_ATOMS: atom_id res chain seq x y z
N ILE A 1 6.94 -7.59 -16.05
CA ILE A 1 6.25 -6.44 -15.41
C ILE A 1 6.37 -6.48 -13.90
N VAL A 2 5.60 -7.28 -13.14
CA VAL A 2 5.62 -7.20 -11.66
C VAL A 2 7.02 -7.43 -11.06
N GLU A 3 7.74 -8.45 -11.51
CA GLU A 3 9.08 -8.74 -10.95
C GLU A 3 10.12 -7.68 -11.33
N GLU A 4 10.10 -7.24 -12.58
CA GLU A 4 10.96 -6.13 -13.06
C GLU A 4 10.66 -4.82 -12.32
N SER A 5 9.38 -4.52 -12.07
CA SER A 5 8.98 -3.35 -11.27
C SER A 5 9.49 -3.46 -9.83
N LYS A 6 9.45 -4.65 -9.23
CA LYS A 6 10.01 -4.88 -7.89
C LYS A 6 11.52 -4.68 -7.88
N GLU A 7 12.22 -5.18 -8.88
CA GLU A 7 13.67 -5.01 -9.00
C GLU A 7 14.04 -3.53 -9.18
N PHE A 8 13.34 -2.81 -10.05
CA PHE A 8 13.53 -1.38 -10.25
C PHE A 8 13.31 -0.57 -8.97
N VAL A 9 12.20 -0.79 -8.25
CA VAL A 9 11.92 -0.07 -6.99
C VAL A 9 12.94 -0.42 -5.89
N LYS A 10 13.42 -1.67 -5.84
CA LYS A 10 14.53 -2.06 -4.95
C LYS A 10 15.84 -1.34 -5.31
N MET A 11 16.14 -1.18 -6.60
CA MET A 11 17.32 -0.42 -7.05
C MET A 11 17.26 1.06 -6.67
N LEU A 12 16.06 1.64 -6.53
CA LEU A 12 15.86 3.00 -5.99
C LEU A 12 16.02 3.09 -4.46
N GLY A 13 16.20 1.97 -3.76
CA GLY A 13 16.31 1.93 -2.30
C GLY A 13 14.98 2.10 -1.57
N LEU A 14 13.86 1.90 -2.25
CA LEU A 14 12.52 2.02 -1.66
C LEU A 14 12.02 0.66 -1.14
N PRO A 15 11.30 0.63 -0.01
CA PRO A 15 10.73 -0.60 0.52
C PRO A 15 9.56 -1.08 -0.34
N ILE A 16 9.39 -2.40 -0.42
CA ILE A 16 8.25 -3.05 -1.09
C ILE A 16 7.70 -4.11 -0.15
N ILE A 17 6.38 -4.17 -0.05
CA ILE A 17 5.66 -5.19 0.70
C ILE A 17 4.82 -5.98 -0.28
N GLN A 18 4.97 -7.31 -0.24
CA GLN A 18 4.10 -8.22 -0.97
C GLN A 18 2.91 -8.55 -0.05
N SER A 19 1.72 -8.10 -0.43
CA SER A 19 0.50 -8.50 0.28
C SER A 19 0.30 -10.02 0.18
N PRO A 20 -0.23 -10.67 1.23
CA PRO A 20 -0.59 -12.09 1.17
C PRO A 20 -1.84 -12.33 0.29
N SER A 21 -2.62 -11.28 0.06
CA SER A 21 -3.82 -11.28 -0.79
C SER A 21 -3.98 -9.88 -1.40
N GLU A 22 -4.99 -9.11 -1.02
CA GLU A 22 -5.26 -7.77 -1.56
C GLU A 22 -4.29 -6.69 -1.05
N ALA A 23 -3.86 -5.81 -1.95
CA ALA A 23 -2.97 -4.70 -1.62
C ALA A 23 -3.68 -3.61 -0.80
N ASP A 24 -4.95 -3.34 -1.10
CA ASP A 24 -5.76 -2.34 -0.38
C ASP A 24 -6.01 -2.75 1.08
N ALA A 25 -6.25 -4.03 1.33
CA ALA A 25 -6.32 -4.59 2.68
C ALA A 25 -4.98 -4.44 3.42
N GLN A 26 -3.86 -4.73 2.73
CA GLN A 26 -2.54 -4.63 3.33
C GLN A 26 -2.17 -3.19 3.71
N ILE A 27 -2.41 -2.20 2.84
CA ILE A 27 -2.11 -0.80 3.14
C ILE A 27 -3.03 -0.22 4.21
N ALA A 28 -4.31 -0.62 4.22
CA ALA A 28 -5.26 -0.25 5.27
C ALA A 28 -4.80 -0.78 6.64
N PHE A 29 -4.40 -2.05 6.71
CA PHE A 29 -3.86 -2.66 7.93
C PHE A 29 -2.62 -1.92 8.45
N MET A 30 -1.68 -1.58 7.57
CA MET A 30 -0.47 -0.83 7.96
C MET A 30 -0.79 0.59 8.45
N ASN A 31 -1.75 1.26 7.83
CA ASN A 31 -2.22 2.58 8.25
C ASN A 31 -2.92 2.51 9.62
N GLU A 32 -3.76 1.50 9.85
CA GLU A 32 -4.39 1.24 11.15
C GLU A 32 -3.34 1.00 12.25
N LYS A 33 -2.28 0.24 11.95
CA LYS A 33 -1.13 0.00 12.85
C LYS A 33 -0.22 1.21 13.03
N ARG A 34 -0.41 2.28 12.25
CA ARG A 34 0.42 3.49 12.20
C ARG A 34 1.85 3.24 11.70
N ASP A 35 2.07 2.16 10.95
CA ASP A 35 3.32 1.92 10.24
C ASP A 35 3.50 2.92 9.09
N VAL A 36 2.37 3.39 8.54
CA VAL A 36 2.31 4.46 7.54
C VAL A 36 1.26 5.51 7.95
N TRP A 37 1.35 6.70 7.35
CA TRP A 37 0.45 7.80 7.70
C TRP A 37 -0.92 7.73 6.99
N ALA A 38 -0.95 7.27 5.73
CA ALA A 38 -2.15 7.16 4.91
C ALA A 38 -2.01 6.08 3.84
N CYS A 39 -3.15 5.63 3.30
CA CYS A 39 -3.23 4.84 2.08
C CYS A 39 -3.25 5.80 0.87
N ALA A 40 -2.45 5.55 -0.16
CA ALA A 40 -2.40 6.36 -1.37
C ALA A 40 -2.85 5.52 -2.57
N THR A 41 -4.07 5.76 -3.05
CA THR A 41 -4.67 5.04 -4.18
C THR A 41 -5.85 5.85 -4.74
N SER A 42 -6.21 5.59 -6.00
CA SER A 42 -7.42 6.14 -6.62
C SER A 42 -8.68 5.37 -6.22
N ASP A 43 -8.52 4.16 -5.69
CA ASP A 43 -9.63 3.30 -5.27
C ASP A 43 -10.03 3.60 -3.82
N ILE A 44 -11.32 3.39 -3.51
CA ILE A 44 -11.86 3.66 -2.16
C ILE A 44 -11.86 2.43 -1.25
N ASP A 45 -11.45 1.27 -1.76
CA ASP A 45 -11.46 -0.01 -1.06
C ASP A 45 -10.70 -0.03 0.28
N PRO A 46 -9.57 0.69 0.46
CA PRO A 46 -8.93 0.76 1.78
C PRO A 46 -9.85 1.26 2.89
N LEU A 47 -10.86 2.10 2.59
CA LEU A 47 -11.84 2.55 3.58
C LEU A 47 -12.77 1.43 4.03
N LEU A 48 -13.08 0.47 3.15
CA LEU A 48 -13.84 -0.74 3.50
C LEU A 48 -13.02 -1.64 4.45
N TYR A 49 -11.70 -1.60 4.33
CA TYR A 49 -10.74 -2.24 5.24
C TYR A 49 -10.36 -1.37 6.44
N SER A 50 -11.17 -0.36 6.79
CA SER A 50 -10.98 0.49 7.98
C SER A 50 -9.71 1.37 7.98
N ALA A 51 -9.18 1.73 6.81
CA ALA A 51 -8.05 2.66 6.70
C ALA A 51 -8.41 4.04 7.33
N PRO A 52 -7.63 4.53 8.31
CA PRO A 52 -7.91 5.81 8.96
C PRO A 52 -7.75 7.06 8.06
N ARG A 53 -6.91 6.97 7.03
CA ARG A 53 -6.59 8.09 6.12
C ARG A 53 -6.39 7.59 4.70
N LEU A 54 -7.07 8.21 3.75
CA LEU A 54 -6.91 7.97 2.31
C LEU A 54 -6.46 9.26 1.62
N ILE A 55 -5.44 9.17 0.78
CA ILE A 55 -5.03 10.23 -0.15
C ILE A 55 -5.38 9.75 -1.55
N THR A 56 -6.21 10.53 -2.24
CA THR A 56 -6.53 10.35 -3.66
C THR A 56 -5.81 11.41 -4.49
N ASN A 57 -5.85 11.26 -5.82
CA ASN A 57 -5.44 12.31 -6.76
C ASN A 57 -6.49 13.42 -6.87
#